data_AF-A0A3N5FMK7-F1
#
_entry.id   AF-A0A3N5FMK7-F1
#
_cell.length_a   1.000
_cell.length_b   1.000
_cell.length_c   1.000
_cell.angle_alpha   90.00
_cell.angle_beta   90.00
_cell.angle_gamma   90.00
#
_symmetry.space_group_name_H-M   'P 1'
#
loop_
_entity.id
_entity.type
_entity.pdbx_description
1 polymer ?
#
loop_
_entity_poly.entity_id
_entity_poly.type
_entity_poly.pdbx_seq_one_letter_code
_entity_poly.pdbx_strand_id
1 'polypeptide(L)'
;MLLALLILLQDAVEMKEFKTSYQLVKPASYTDHVSWPVIVDVGTGKDPVREPDCFVLAPGERKDEAYVLACLMDLKTKYRVHPEKVVVRGGAAALTLATAHPDFFAGCVLYRPLAFQPVKKMPPCVVIVAPTDPDRAKVIAAAMVMKKWGVDVEVREADAQPGLVLRSIGPKLRPRGDLPKADEFQRQGRYLDASLLCIDLLENTEVASLARTKLKSIEGAAIMEIAKVEIAMADRKYKDAILRCREAARQFAWVPPGERIRKRLAELELRPEVKRALETED
;
A
#
# COMPACT_ATOMS: atom_id res chain seq x y z
N MET A 1 -30.02 -18.19 0.65
CA MET A 1 -28.98 -18.06 1.69
C MET A 1 -27.56 -17.82 1.18
N LEU A 2 -27.19 -18.20 -0.06
CA LEU A 2 -25.83 -17.94 -0.60
C LEU A 2 -25.52 -16.45 -0.88
N LEU A 3 -26.51 -15.61 -1.20
CA LEU A 3 -26.28 -14.18 -1.46
C LEU A 3 -25.89 -13.38 -0.20
N ALA A 4 -26.33 -13.81 0.99
CA ALA A 4 -26.06 -13.10 2.25
C ALA A 4 -24.62 -13.32 2.76
N LEU A 5 -23.94 -14.40 2.35
CA LEU A 5 -22.55 -14.66 2.73
C LEU A 5 -21.53 -13.91 1.84
N LEU A 6 -21.92 -13.48 0.64
CA LEU A 6 -21.04 -12.75 -0.28
C LEU A 6 -20.84 -11.28 0.11
N ILE A 7 -21.75 -10.70 0.90
CA ILE A 7 -21.71 -9.31 1.36
C ILE A 7 -20.71 -9.11 2.52
N LEU A 8 -20.22 -10.18 3.16
CA LEU A 8 -19.31 -10.10 4.32
C LEU A 8 -17.82 -9.95 3.97
N LEU A 9 -17.45 -9.88 2.69
CA LEU A 9 -16.05 -9.88 2.24
C LEU A 9 -15.60 -8.59 1.55
N GLN A 10 -16.50 -7.63 1.37
CA GLN A 10 -16.22 -6.33 0.76
C GLN A 10 -16.59 -5.23 1.75
N ASP A 11 -15.57 -4.65 2.36
CA ASP A 11 -15.73 -3.60 3.36
C ASP A 11 -15.56 -2.25 2.68
N ALA A 12 -16.56 -1.37 2.77
CA ALA A 12 -16.39 0.05 2.47
C ALA A 12 -15.69 0.70 3.67
N VAL A 13 -14.46 1.18 3.47
CA VAL A 13 -13.63 1.76 4.53
C VAL A 13 -13.62 3.27 4.41
N GLU A 14 -14.18 3.95 5.40
CA GLU A 14 -14.25 5.41 5.45
C GLU A 14 -12.87 6.04 5.71
N MET A 15 -12.52 7.01 4.87
CA MET A 15 -11.31 7.83 4.98
C MET A 15 -11.71 9.27 5.33
N LYS A 16 -11.86 9.54 6.63
CA LYS A 16 -12.37 10.82 7.16
C LYS A 16 -11.63 12.05 6.62
N GLU A 17 -10.31 11.97 6.52
CA GLU A 17 -9.46 13.06 6.00
C GLU A 17 -9.79 13.41 4.54
N PHE A 18 -10.29 12.45 3.77
CA PHE A 18 -10.59 12.61 2.35
C PHE A 18 -12.09 12.72 2.07
N LYS A 19 -12.95 12.60 3.10
CA LYS A 19 -14.42 12.59 3.00
C LYS A 19 -14.95 11.62 1.94
N THR A 20 -14.31 10.46 1.83
CA THR A 20 -14.66 9.40 0.88
C THR A 20 -14.30 8.03 1.46
N SER A 21 -14.55 6.96 0.73
CA SER A 21 -14.28 5.58 1.14
C SER A 21 -13.61 4.78 0.03
N TYR A 22 -12.76 3.83 0.41
CA TYR A 22 -12.27 2.81 -0.51
C TYR A 22 -12.95 1.46 -0.24
N GLN A 23 -13.01 0.61 -1.25
CA GLN A 23 -13.48 -0.77 -1.14
C GLN A 23 -12.29 -1.69 -0.83
N LEU A 24 -12.48 -2.57 0.16
CA LEU A 24 -11.49 -3.58 0.53
C LEU A 24 -12.07 -4.98 0.36
N VAL A 25 -11.42 -5.79 -0.45
CA VAL A 25 -11.66 -7.24 -0.50
C VAL A 25 -10.55 -7.95 0.26
N LYS A 26 -10.93 -8.81 1.20
CA LYS A 26 -9.97 -9.66 1.94
C LYS A 26 -9.69 -10.96 1.17
N PRO A 27 -8.48 -11.53 1.31
CA PRO A 27 -8.20 -12.89 0.83
C PRO A 27 -9.21 -13.89 1.40
N ALA A 28 -9.56 -14.91 0.63
CA ALA A 28 -10.53 -15.93 1.06
C ALA A 28 -10.04 -16.73 2.27
N SER A 29 -8.73 -16.95 2.36
CA SER A 29 -8.05 -17.67 3.43
C SER A 29 -7.31 -16.73 4.39
N TYR A 30 -7.81 -15.50 4.57
CA TYR A 30 -7.16 -14.49 5.39
C TYR A 30 -6.89 -14.98 6.83
N THR A 31 -5.66 -14.73 7.29
CA THR A 31 -5.24 -14.89 8.68
C THR A 31 -4.41 -13.69 9.13
N ASP A 32 -4.38 -13.42 10.42
CA ASP A 32 -3.71 -12.27 11.04
C ASP A 32 -2.21 -12.49 11.31
N HIS A 33 -1.73 -13.73 11.28
CA HIS A 33 -0.35 -14.08 11.59
C HIS A 33 0.60 -13.98 10.39
N VAL A 34 0.12 -14.06 9.14
CA VAL A 34 0.98 -13.94 7.95
C VAL A 34 0.85 -12.59 7.24
N SER A 35 1.90 -12.19 6.54
CA SER A 35 1.88 -11.00 5.69
C SER A 35 1.30 -11.30 4.31
N TRP A 36 0.26 -10.58 3.93
CA TRP A 36 -0.47 -10.80 2.67
C TRP A 36 -0.04 -9.83 1.56
N PRO A 37 0.02 -10.28 0.29
CA PRO A 37 0.10 -9.37 -0.84
C PRO A 37 -1.10 -8.43 -0.90
N VAL A 38 -0.95 -7.33 -1.63
CA VAL A 38 -2.05 -6.41 -1.94
C VAL A 38 -2.03 -6.02 -3.41
N ILE A 39 -3.22 -5.97 -3.99
CA ILE A 39 -3.48 -5.38 -5.28
C ILE A 39 -4.20 -4.05 -5.06
N VAL A 40 -3.59 -2.97 -5.53
CA VAL A 40 -4.20 -1.64 -5.62
C VAL A 40 -4.90 -1.54 -6.97
N ASP A 41 -6.21 -1.71 -6.98
CA ASP A 41 -7.06 -1.67 -8.16
C ASP A 41 -7.57 -0.26 -8.44
N VAL A 42 -6.91 0.43 -9.37
CA VAL A 42 -7.34 1.75 -9.86
C VAL A 42 -8.14 1.65 -11.16
N GLY A 43 -8.59 0.45 -11.52
CA GLY A 43 -9.43 0.18 -12.69
C GLY A 43 -10.79 0.87 -12.66
N THR A 44 -11.51 0.87 -13.78
CA THR A 44 -12.79 1.58 -13.96
C THR A 44 -14.01 0.81 -13.46
N GLY A 45 -13.83 -0.42 -12.97
CA GLY A 45 -14.91 -1.24 -12.42
C GLY A 45 -15.49 -0.61 -11.15
N LYS A 46 -16.82 -0.67 -11.01
CA LYS A 46 -17.50 -0.27 -9.76
C LYS A 46 -17.18 -1.20 -8.61
N ASP A 47 -16.97 -2.49 -8.92
CA ASP A 47 -16.63 -3.52 -7.95
C ASP A 47 -15.22 -4.08 -8.22
N PRO A 48 -14.33 -4.10 -7.22
CA PRO A 48 -13.03 -4.74 -7.37
C PRO A 48 -13.18 -6.23 -7.63
N VAL A 49 -12.47 -6.73 -8.65
CA VAL A 49 -12.38 -8.17 -8.93
C VAL A 49 -11.72 -8.85 -7.73
N ARG A 50 -12.38 -9.89 -7.20
CA ARG A 50 -11.87 -10.65 -6.06
C ARG A 50 -10.62 -11.42 -6.45
N GLU A 51 -9.69 -11.50 -5.51
CA GLU A 51 -8.46 -12.26 -5.65
C GLU A 51 -8.32 -13.13 -4.40
N PRO A 52 -8.28 -14.47 -4.53
CA PRO A 52 -8.37 -15.36 -3.37
C PRO A 52 -7.18 -15.23 -2.42
N ASP A 53 -6.01 -14.88 -2.95
CA ASP A 53 -4.72 -14.98 -2.26
C ASP A 53 -4.13 -13.61 -1.86
N CYS A 54 -4.91 -12.53 -1.93
CA CYS A 54 -4.44 -11.20 -1.53
C CYS A 54 -5.55 -10.22 -1.18
N PHE A 55 -5.15 -9.13 -0.53
CA PHE A 55 -6.03 -7.98 -0.41
C PHE A 55 -6.23 -7.33 -1.76
N VAL A 56 -7.45 -6.86 -2.02
CA VAL A 56 -7.74 -5.96 -3.14
C VAL A 56 -8.26 -4.65 -2.58
N LEU A 57 -7.52 -3.58 -2.79
CA LEU A 57 -7.88 -2.23 -2.41
C LEU A 57 -8.32 -1.47 -3.65
N ALA A 58 -9.55 -0.95 -3.67
CA ALA A 58 -10.06 -0.11 -4.75
C ALA A 58 -10.51 1.25 -4.20
N PRO A 59 -9.85 2.36 -4.58
CA PRO A 59 -10.13 3.69 -4.05
C PRO A 59 -11.44 4.32 -4.58
N GLY A 60 -12.17 3.64 -5.47
CA GLY A 60 -13.45 4.13 -5.99
C GLY A 60 -13.29 5.30 -6.96
N GLU A 61 -14.05 6.37 -6.78
CA GLU A 61 -14.10 7.52 -7.70
C GLU A 61 -12.85 8.40 -7.61
N ARG A 62 -12.30 8.56 -6.40
CA ARG A 62 -11.10 9.36 -6.17
C ARG A 62 -9.87 8.48 -6.40
N LYS A 63 -9.02 8.84 -7.35
CA LYS A 63 -7.85 8.04 -7.76
C LYS A 63 -6.55 8.83 -7.85
N ASP A 64 -6.52 10.03 -7.29
CA ASP A 64 -5.28 10.77 -7.18
C ASP A 64 -4.28 10.03 -6.29
N GLU A 65 -3.01 10.20 -6.63
CA GLU A 65 -1.88 9.54 -6.00
C GLU A 65 -1.91 9.61 -4.47
N ALA A 66 -2.14 10.80 -3.91
CA ALA A 66 -2.15 11.03 -2.48
C ALA A 66 -3.23 10.19 -1.78
N TYR A 67 -4.43 10.13 -2.36
CA TYR A 67 -5.51 9.32 -1.81
C TYR A 67 -5.23 7.81 -1.91
N VAL A 68 -4.70 7.34 -3.04
CA VAL A 68 -4.38 5.91 -3.23
C VAL A 68 -3.34 5.45 -2.20
N LEU A 69 -2.28 6.24 -2.02
CA LEU A 69 -1.24 5.95 -1.03
C LEU A 69 -1.79 6.01 0.40
N ALA A 70 -2.69 6.95 0.70
CA ALA A 70 -3.35 7.03 2.01
C ALA A 70 -4.22 5.80 2.30
N CYS A 71 -4.98 5.30 1.31
CA CYS A 71 -5.78 4.08 1.47
C CYS A 71 -4.90 2.86 1.76
N LEU A 72 -3.80 2.71 1.04
CA LEU A 72 -2.86 1.62 1.29
C LEU A 72 -2.17 1.74 2.65
N MET A 73 -1.82 2.96 3.06
CA MET A 73 -1.28 3.22 4.39
C MET A 73 -2.28 2.79 5.48
N ASP A 74 -3.55 3.21 5.34
CA ASP A 74 -4.63 2.79 6.24
C ASP A 74 -4.73 1.25 6.31
N LEU A 75 -4.71 0.57 5.17
CA LEU A 75 -4.71 -0.89 5.11
C LEU A 75 -3.51 -1.51 5.86
N LYS A 76 -2.29 -1.01 5.61
CA LYS A 76 -1.05 -1.48 6.25
C LYS A 76 -1.04 -1.26 7.77
N THR A 77 -1.76 -0.27 8.28
CA THR A 77 -1.85 -0.06 9.75
C THR A 77 -2.80 -1.04 10.44
N LYS A 78 -3.74 -1.62 9.68
CA LYS A 78 -4.78 -2.52 10.21
C LYS A 78 -4.48 -3.99 9.95
N TYR A 79 -3.79 -4.29 8.85
CA TYR A 79 -3.51 -5.65 8.40
C TYR A 79 -2.03 -5.83 8.08
N ARG A 80 -1.52 -7.05 8.28
CA ARG A 80 -0.16 -7.41 7.87
C ARG A 80 -0.10 -7.51 6.36
N VAL A 81 0.22 -6.40 5.70
CA VAL A 81 0.43 -6.35 4.26
C VAL A 81 1.92 -6.47 3.98
N HIS A 82 2.30 -7.39 3.11
CA HIS A 82 3.69 -7.59 2.75
C HIS A 82 4.22 -6.38 1.93
N PRO A 83 5.20 -5.61 2.43
CA PRO A 83 5.58 -4.32 1.86
C PRO A 83 6.17 -4.42 0.45
N GLU A 84 6.76 -5.56 0.09
CA GLU A 84 7.28 -5.83 -1.26
C GLU A 84 6.36 -6.65 -2.16
N LYS A 85 5.09 -6.83 -1.78
CA LYS A 85 4.09 -7.51 -2.62
C LYS A 85 2.88 -6.60 -2.85
N VAL A 86 3.16 -5.32 -3.08
CA VAL A 86 2.18 -4.30 -3.45
C VAL A 86 2.17 -4.19 -4.98
N VAL A 87 1.10 -4.63 -5.63
CA VAL A 87 0.93 -4.57 -7.08
C VAL A 87 -0.14 -3.55 -7.40
N VAL A 88 0.07 -2.70 -8.41
CA VAL A 88 -0.99 -1.83 -8.93
C VAL A 88 -1.60 -2.45 -10.17
N ARG A 89 -2.93 -2.41 -10.30
CA ARG A 89 -3.64 -2.87 -11.51
C ARG A 89 -4.61 -1.82 -12.03
N GLY A 90 -4.77 -1.77 -13.35
CA GLY A 90 -5.70 -0.85 -14.01
C GLY A 90 -5.26 -0.50 -15.43
N GLY A 91 -5.77 0.61 -15.98
CA GLY A 91 -5.35 1.14 -17.27
C GLY A 91 -4.30 2.26 -17.12
N ALA A 92 -4.57 3.40 -17.74
CA ALA A 92 -3.68 4.58 -17.68
C ALA A 92 -3.37 5.05 -16.25
N ALA A 93 -4.35 5.01 -15.33
CA ALA A 93 -4.13 5.42 -13.94
C ALA A 93 -3.10 4.54 -13.22
N ALA A 94 -3.11 3.22 -13.46
CA ALA A 94 -2.13 2.29 -12.90
C ALA A 94 -0.74 2.54 -13.47
N LEU A 95 -0.67 2.81 -14.78
CA LEU A 95 0.56 3.21 -15.44
C LEU A 95 1.13 4.49 -14.80
N THR A 96 0.34 5.56 -14.70
CA THR A 96 0.76 6.83 -14.08
C THR A 96 1.27 6.62 -12.65
N LEU A 97 0.52 5.88 -11.83
CA LEU A 97 0.88 5.63 -10.44
C LEU A 97 2.17 4.80 -10.30
N ALA A 98 2.32 3.74 -11.11
CA ALA A 98 3.54 2.92 -11.14
C ALA A 98 4.77 3.71 -11.60
N THR A 99 4.59 4.69 -12.49
CA THR A 99 5.69 5.53 -12.97
C THR A 99 6.07 6.64 -12.00
N ALA A 100 5.11 7.16 -11.23
CA ALA A 100 5.36 8.15 -10.19
C ALA A 100 6.08 7.52 -8.98
N HIS A 101 5.77 6.26 -8.66
CA HIS A 101 6.30 5.55 -7.49
C HIS A 101 6.91 4.18 -7.83
N PRO A 102 7.96 4.14 -8.66
CA PRO A 102 8.46 2.87 -9.22
C PRO A 102 9.13 1.95 -8.19
N ASP A 103 9.56 2.50 -7.04
CA ASP A 103 10.15 1.76 -5.93
C ASP A 103 9.13 1.32 -4.86
N PHE A 104 7.89 1.77 -5.02
CA PHE A 104 6.83 1.47 -4.06
C PHE A 104 6.01 0.25 -4.48
N PHE A 105 5.80 0.07 -5.79
CA PHE A 105 5.11 -1.09 -6.34
C PHE A 105 6.10 -2.18 -6.74
N ALA A 106 5.81 -3.41 -6.36
CA ALA A 106 6.59 -4.59 -6.74
C ALA A 106 6.31 -5.03 -8.18
N GLY A 107 5.15 -4.64 -8.73
CA GLY A 107 4.74 -4.95 -10.08
C GLY A 107 3.53 -4.11 -10.50
N CYS A 108 3.30 -4.06 -11.81
CA CYS A 108 2.15 -3.38 -12.40
C CYS A 108 1.44 -4.31 -13.39
N VAL A 109 0.10 -4.33 -13.35
CA VAL A 109 -0.72 -5.07 -14.31
C VAL A 109 -1.60 -4.10 -15.07
N LEU A 110 -1.39 -4.01 -16.38
CA LEU A 110 -2.02 -3.03 -17.25
C LEU A 110 -3.07 -3.69 -18.15
N TYR A 111 -4.29 -3.19 -18.06
CA TYR A 111 -5.38 -3.50 -18.98
C TYR A 111 -5.46 -2.41 -20.05
N ARG A 112 -5.29 -2.82 -21.32
CA ARG A 112 -5.42 -1.94 -22.49
C ARG A 112 -4.58 -0.63 -22.42
N PRO A 113 -3.27 -0.65 -22.12
CA PRO A 113 -2.44 0.55 -22.19
C PRO A 113 -2.28 1.00 -23.65
N LEU A 114 -3.10 1.95 -24.08
CA LEU A 114 -3.09 2.45 -25.46
C LEU A 114 -1.89 3.37 -25.77
N ALA A 115 -1.27 3.94 -24.75
CA ALA A 115 -0.14 4.83 -24.89
C ALA A 115 0.83 4.67 -23.71
N PHE A 116 2.11 4.84 -24.00
CA PHE A 116 3.18 4.86 -23.01
C PHE A 116 4.09 6.05 -23.28
N GLN A 117 4.32 6.85 -22.25
CA GLN A 117 5.36 7.87 -22.29
C GLN A 117 6.64 7.29 -21.71
N PRO A 118 7.81 7.54 -22.32
CA PRO A 118 9.09 7.17 -21.76
C PRO A 118 9.26 7.62 -20.31
N VAL A 119 9.72 6.72 -19.44
CA VAL A 119 10.02 7.00 -18.04
C VAL A 119 11.38 6.48 -17.66
N LYS A 120 11.99 7.07 -16.62
CA LYS A 120 13.32 6.67 -16.14
C LYS A 120 13.31 5.30 -15.46
N LYS A 121 12.21 4.95 -14.79
CA LYS A 121 12.09 3.74 -13.99
C LYS A 121 10.63 3.32 -13.88
N MET A 122 10.38 2.02 -13.92
CA MET A 122 9.06 1.42 -13.76
C MET A 122 9.23 0.01 -13.19
N PRO A 123 8.31 -0.48 -12.32
CA PRO A 123 8.34 -1.86 -11.89
C PRO A 123 8.09 -2.82 -13.06
N PRO A 124 8.39 -4.13 -12.90
CA PRO A 124 8.00 -5.13 -13.88
C PRO A 124 6.50 -5.07 -14.18
N CYS A 125 6.15 -5.24 -15.44
CA CYS A 125 4.79 -5.08 -15.93
C CYS A 125 4.29 -6.33 -16.65
N VAL A 126 3.03 -6.66 -16.41
CA VAL A 126 2.27 -7.56 -17.28
C VAL A 126 1.18 -6.76 -17.97
N VAL A 127 1.16 -6.79 -19.29
CA VAL A 127 0.11 -6.20 -20.12
C VAL A 127 -0.86 -7.29 -20.51
N ILE A 128 -2.11 -7.16 -20.07
CA ILE A 128 -3.19 -8.08 -20.41
C ILE A 128 -3.97 -7.51 -21.59
N VAL A 129 -4.07 -8.29 -22.66
CA VAL A 129 -4.81 -7.96 -23.88
C VAL A 129 -5.87 -9.02 -24.11
N ALA A 130 -7.14 -8.61 -24.17
CA ALA A 130 -8.19 -9.56 -24.53
C ALA A 130 -8.01 -9.98 -26.00
N PRO A 131 -8.21 -11.26 -26.35
CA PRO A 131 -8.08 -11.73 -27.74
C PRO A 131 -8.99 -10.95 -28.72
N THR A 132 -10.14 -10.49 -28.24
CA THR A 132 -11.13 -9.73 -29.01
C THR A 132 -10.96 -8.21 -28.93
N ASP A 133 -9.87 -7.70 -28.35
CA ASP A 133 -9.66 -6.25 -28.22
C ASP A 133 -9.46 -5.59 -29.60
N PRO A 134 -10.32 -4.63 -30.01
CA PRO A 134 -10.17 -3.94 -31.30
C PRO A 134 -8.87 -3.14 -31.40
N ASP A 135 -8.28 -2.74 -30.27
CA ASP A 135 -7.03 -2.00 -30.20
C ASP A 135 -5.81 -2.91 -29.91
N ARG A 136 -5.94 -4.24 -30.04
CA ARG A 136 -4.87 -5.21 -29.73
C ARG A 136 -3.50 -4.82 -30.30
N ALA A 137 -3.45 -4.42 -31.58
CA ALA A 137 -2.20 -4.01 -32.22
C ALA A 137 -1.56 -2.78 -31.56
N LYS A 138 -2.36 -1.81 -31.12
CA LYS A 138 -1.88 -0.60 -30.42
C LYS A 138 -1.37 -0.94 -29.02
N VAL A 139 -2.06 -1.83 -28.31
CA VAL A 139 -1.65 -2.27 -26.97
C VAL A 139 -0.32 -3.03 -27.03
N ILE A 140 -0.17 -3.94 -27.99
CA ILE A 140 1.10 -4.65 -28.22
C ILE A 140 2.21 -3.67 -28.59
N ALA A 141 1.93 -2.69 -29.47
CA ALA A 141 2.90 -1.67 -29.83
C ALA A 141 3.34 -0.85 -28.61
N ALA A 142 2.41 -0.44 -27.74
CA ALA A 142 2.75 0.28 -26.50
C ALA A 142 3.64 -0.57 -25.57
N ALA A 143 3.35 -1.86 -25.41
CA ALA A 143 4.19 -2.78 -24.65
C ALA A 143 5.59 -2.95 -25.25
N MET A 144 5.71 -2.97 -26.58
CA MET A 144 7.01 -2.99 -27.27
C MET A 144 7.80 -1.70 -27.01
N VAL A 145 7.15 -0.54 -26.98
CA VAL A 145 7.80 0.74 -26.61
C VAL A 145 8.30 0.68 -25.17
N MET A 146 7.50 0.19 -24.22
CA MET A 146 7.94 0.01 -22.83
C MET A 146 9.20 -0.87 -22.75
N LYS A 147 9.21 -2.00 -23.45
CA LYS A 147 10.35 -2.92 -23.50
C LYS A 147 11.60 -2.25 -24.11
N LYS A 148 11.44 -1.46 -25.17
CA LYS A 148 12.53 -0.67 -25.79
C LYS A 148 13.13 0.33 -24.80
N TRP A 149 12.34 0.84 -23.87
CA TRP A 149 12.76 1.75 -22.80
C TRP A 149 13.27 1.04 -21.54
N GLY A 150 13.52 -0.28 -21.62
CA GLY A 150 14.14 -1.04 -20.52
C GLY A 150 13.18 -1.48 -19.42
N VAL A 151 11.86 -1.32 -19.61
CA VAL A 151 10.87 -1.89 -18.69
C VAL A 151 10.79 -3.39 -18.91
N ASP A 152 10.81 -4.18 -17.83
CA ASP A 152 10.54 -5.62 -17.90
C ASP A 152 9.05 -5.85 -18.14
N VAL A 153 8.67 -6.01 -19.42
CA VAL A 153 7.28 -6.18 -19.84
C VAL A 153 7.05 -7.56 -20.45
N GLU A 154 5.97 -8.19 -20.00
CA GLU A 154 5.38 -9.37 -20.62
C GLU A 154 3.97 -9.06 -21.11
N VAL A 155 3.65 -9.49 -22.32
CA VAL A 155 2.30 -9.36 -22.89
C VAL A 155 1.62 -10.71 -22.79
N ARG A 156 0.40 -10.74 -22.23
CA ARG A 156 -0.43 -11.94 -22.11
C ARG A 156 -1.76 -11.73 -22.79
N GLU A 157 -2.14 -12.71 -23.59
CA GLU A 157 -3.49 -12.79 -24.15
C GLU A 157 -4.37 -13.56 -23.18
N ALA A 158 -5.28 -12.84 -22.52
CA ALA A 158 -6.18 -13.42 -21.54
C ALA A 158 -7.39 -12.51 -21.34
N ASP A 159 -8.53 -13.14 -21.03
CA ASP A 159 -9.66 -12.43 -20.44
C ASP A 159 -9.37 -12.12 -18.98
N ALA A 160 -9.92 -11.01 -18.48
CA ALA A 160 -9.76 -10.62 -17.08
C ALA A 160 -10.48 -11.61 -16.15
N GLN A 161 -9.76 -12.64 -15.69
CA GLN A 161 -10.27 -13.65 -14.76
C GLN A 161 -9.74 -13.41 -13.33
N PRO A 162 -10.53 -13.71 -12.28
CA PRO A 162 -10.05 -13.74 -10.89
C PRO A 162 -8.84 -14.67 -10.72
N GLY A 163 -7.88 -14.30 -9.86
CA GLY A 163 -6.66 -15.10 -9.61
C GLY A 163 -5.56 -14.89 -10.65
N LEU A 164 -5.82 -14.17 -11.74
CA LEU A 164 -4.88 -14.00 -12.84
C LEU A 164 -3.72 -13.08 -12.49
N VAL A 165 -3.96 -12.06 -11.67
CA VAL A 165 -3.00 -10.96 -11.45
C VAL A 165 -1.73 -11.47 -10.77
N LEU A 166 -1.84 -12.05 -9.57
CA LEU A 166 -0.68 -12.57 -8.85
C LEU A 166 -0.02 -13.76 -9.56
N ARG A 167 -0.79 -14.63 -10.22
CA ARG A 167 -0.21 -15.71 -11.03
C ARG A 167 0.59 -15.19 -12.22
N SER A 168 0.19 -14.05 -12.78
CA SER A 168 0.84 -13.48 -13.95
C SER A 168 2.08 -12.68 -13.60
N ILE A 169 2.01 -11.83 -12.57
CA ILE A 169 3.14 -11.01 -12.15
C ILE A 169 4.07 -11.74 -11.17
N GLY A 170 3.58 -12.76 -10.46
CA GLY A 170 4.28 -13.50 -9.40
C GLY A 170 5.70 -13.92 -9.75
N PRO A 171 5.97 -14.55 -10.91
CA PRO A 171 7.33 -14.90 -11.33
C PRO A 171 8.28 -13.70 -11.51
N LYS A 172 7.73 -12.51 -11.75
CA LYS A 172 8.47 -11.24 -11.87
C LYS A 172 8.55 -10.47 -10.56
N LEU A 173 7.67 -10.76 -9.59
CA LEU A 173 7.78 -10.22 -8.24
C LEU A 173 9.03 -10.82 -7.62
N ARG A 174 10.09 -10.02 -7.52
CA ARG A 174 11.30 -10.44 -6.82
C ARG A 174 10.97 -10.51 -5.32
N PRO A 175 11.06 -11.67 -4.65
CA PRO A 175 11.11 -11.67 -3.19
C PRO A 175 12.46 -11.07 -2.80
N ARG A 176 12.46 -10.00 -2.00
CA ARG A 176 13.66 -9.38 -1.46
C ARG A 176 13.50 -9.06 0.02
N GLY A 177 12.71 -9.88 0.71
CA GLY A 177 12.53 -9.72 2.13
C GLY A 177 13.82 -10.11 2.81
N ASP A 178 14.70 -9.15 3.03
CA ASP A 178 15.94 -9.30 3.76
C ASP A 178 16.15 -8.09 4.69
N LEU A 179 17.09 -8.26 5.62
CA LEU A 179 17.43 -7.21 6.58
C LEU A 179 17.94 -5.93 5.90
N PRO A 180 18.78 -5.99 4.85
CA PRO A 180 19.15 -4.81 4.07
C PRO A 180 17.96 -4.01 3.53
N LYS A 181 16.88 -4.67 3.09
CA LYS A 181 15.68 -3.95 2.65
C LYS A 181 14.95 -3.27 3.79
N ALA A 182 14.87 -3.90 4.96
CA ALA A 182 14.36 -3.26 6.17
C ALA A 182 15.21 -2.02 6.57
N ASP A 183 16.54 -2.08 6.39
CA ASP A 183 17.44 -0.93 6.58
C ASP A 183 17.14 0.20 5.59
N GLU A 184 16.87 -0.15 4.33
CA GLU A 184 16.50 0.82 3.29
C GLU A 184 15.19 1.54 3.67
N PHE A 185 14.15 0.79 4.05
CA PHE A 185 12.89 1.39 4.48
C PHE A 185 13.05 2.29 5.69
N GLN A 186 13.83 1.87 6.70
CA GLN A 186 14.09 2.71 7.87
C GLN A 186 14.82 4.01 7.48
N ARG A 187 15.83 3.96 6.60
CA ARG A 187 16.55 5.16 6.11
C ARG A 187 15.64 6.11 5.34
N GLN A 188 14.63 5.58 4.64
CA GLN A 188 13.60 6.36 3.94
C GLN A 188 12.49 6.88 4.88
N GLY A 189 12.55 6.60 6.19
CA GLY A 189 11.49 6.96 7.14
C GLY A 189 10.22 6.11 7.02
N ARG A 190 10.25 5.01 6.25
CA ARG A 190 9.15 4.06 6.06
C ARG A 190 9.14 3.01 7.16
N TYR A 191 8.96 3.45 8.41
CA TYR A 191 9.02 2.56 9.58
C TYR A 191 7.93 1.49 9.57
N LEU A 192 6.76 1.78 8.99
CA LEU A 192 5.68 0.80 8.88
C LEU A 192 6.10 -0.41 8.02
N ASP A 193 6.68 -0.14 6.86
CA ASP A 193 7.16 -1.17 5.93
C ASP A 193 8.35 -1.94 6.52
N ALA A 194 9.27 -1.23 7.19
CA ALA A 194 10.39 -1.87 7.88
C ALA A 194 9.90 -2.81 9.00
N SER A 195 8.90 -2.40 9.77
CA SER A 195 8.32 -3.20 10.86
C SER A 195 7.62 -4.45 10.32
N LEU A 196 6.77 -4.28 9.31
CA LEU A 196 6.06 -5.40 8.67
C LEU A 196 7.03 -6.42 8.08
N LEU A 197 8.09 -5.96 7.41
CA LEU A 197 9.12 -6.86 6.89
C LEU A 197 9.88 -7.57 8.00
N CYS A 198 10.28 -6.87 9.07
CA CYS A 198 10.98 -7.51 10.18
C CYS A 198 10.11 -8.55 10.88
N ILE A 199 8.80 -8.31 11.02
CA ILE A 199 7.85 -9.27 11.59
C ILE A 199 7.78 -10.53 10.74
N ASP A 200 7.72 -10.40 9.42
CA ASP A 200 7.75 -11.54 8.48
C ASP A 200 9.04 -12.36 8.64
N LEU A 201 10.19 -11.67 8.80
CA LEU A 201 11.49 -12.31 9.00
C LEU A 201 11.65 -13.01 10.37
N LEU A 202 10.75 -12.79 11.33
CA LEU A 202 10.81 -13.50 12.62
C LEU A 202 10.50 -14.99 12.48
N GLU A 203 9.81 -15.40 11.41
CA GLU A 203 9.53 -16.80 11.11
C GLU A 203 10.78 -17.55 10.62
N ASN A 204 11.79 -16.83 10.11
CA ASN A 204 13.06 -17.42 9.68
C ASN A 204 14.07 -17.43 10.84
N THR A 205 14.35 -18.63 11.36
CA THR A 205 15.23 -18.83 12.52
C THR A 205 16.65 -18.30 12.34
N GLU A 206 17.17 -18.25 11.11
CA GLU A 206 18.54 -17.79 10.83
C GLU A 206 18.70 -16.28 11.02
N VAL A 207 17.66 -15.51 10.70
CA VAL A 207 17.68 -14.03 10.73
C VAL A 207 16.82 -13.42 11.83
N ALA A 208 16.03 -14.24 12.55
CA ALA A 208 15.11 -13.78 13.59
C ALA A 208 15.78 -12.91 14.67
N SER A 209 17.00 -13.24 15.10
CA SER A 209 17.73 -12.45 16.11
C SER A 209 18.05 -11.03 15.62
N LEU A 210 18.47 -10.91 14.37
CA LEU A 210 18.78 -9.63 13.73
C LEU A 210 17.49 -8.84 13.46
N ALA A 211 16.42 -9.50 13.01
CA ALA A 211 15.11 -8.88 12.84
C ALA A 211 14.55 -8.32 14.16
N ARG A 212 14.70 -9.04 15.28
CA ARG A 212 14.35 -8.53 16.62
C ARG A 212 15.17 -7.31 17.01
N THR A 213 16.47 -7.34 16.74
CA THR A 213 17.36 -6.18 17.01
C THR A 213 16.91 -4.97 16.20
N LYS A 214 16.49 -5.18 14.95
CA LYS A 214 15.96 -4.14 14.07
C LYS A 214 14.64 -3.56 14.59
N LEU A 215 13.71 -4.41 15.00
CA LEU A 215 12.45 -3.98 15.62
C LEU A 215 12.71 -3.10 16.85
N LYS A 216 13.67 -3.47 17.72
CA LYS A 216 14.08 -2.62 18.86
C LYS A 216 14.63 -1.24 18.44
N SER A 217 15.36 -1.17 17.33
CA SER A 217 15.81 0.12 16.78
C SER A 217 14.61 0.99 16.33
N ILE A 218 13.62 0.38 15.67
CA ILE A 218 12.40 1.05 15.24
C ILE A 218 11.56 1.50 16.46
N GLU A 219 11.49 0.68 17.51
CA GLU A 219 10.87 1.06 18.79
C GLU A 219 11.53 2.30 19.41
N GLY A 220 12.87 2.38 19.36
CA GLY A 220 13.61 3.57 19.79
C GLY A 220 13.20 4.82 19.02
N ALA A 221 13.05 4.72 17.69
CA ALA A 221 12.57 5.83 16.86
C ALA A 221 11.12 6.24 17.22
N ALA A 222 10.25 5.27 17.50
CA ALA A 222 8.88 5.53 17.93
C ALA A 222 8.83 6.33 19.25
N ILE A 223 9.68 5.99 20.21
CA ILE A 223 9.79 6.73 21.49
C ILE A 223 10.23 8.17 21.25
N MET A 224 11.16 8.40 20.33
CA MET A 224 11.59 9.76 19.96
C MET A 224 10.47 10.57 19.33
N GLU A 225 9.63 9.97 18.47
CA GLU A 225 8.48 10.68 17.88
C GLU A 225 7.44 11.07 18.93
N ILE A 226 7.17 10.22 19.93
CA ILE A 226 6.32 10.61 21.07
C ILE A 226 6.90 11.82 21.80
N ALA A 227 8.21 11.82 22.08
CA ALA A 227 8.85 12.94 22.75
C ALA A 227 8.71 14.25 21.96
N LYS A 228 8.82 14.20 20.63
CA LYS A 228 8.59 15.37 19.76
C LYS A 228 7.15 15.88 19.84
N VAL A 229 6.16 14.98 19.93
CA VAL A 229 4.76 15.36 20.15
C VAL A 229 4.60 16.09 21.47
N GLU A 230 5.21 15.60 22.56
CA GLU A 230 5.12 16.26 23.87
C GLU A 230 5.81 17.64 23.89
N ILE A 231 6.95 17.78 23.21
CA ILE A 231 7.62 19.08 23.03
C ILE A 231 6.71 20.06 22.28
N ALA A 232 6.12 19.64 21.16
CA ALA A 232 5.19 20.48 20.40
C ALA A 232 3.97 20.90 21.23
N MET A 233 3.46 20.00 22.08
CA MET A 233 2.38 20.31 23.02
C MET A 233 2.81 21.34 24.07
N ALA A 234 4.01 21.21 24.65
CA ALA A 234 4.55 22.17 25.62
C ALA A 234 4.75 23.56 25.00
N ASP A 235 5.19 23.61 23.73
CA ASP A 235 5.35 24.82 22.94
C ASP A 235 4.01 25.42 22.46
N ARG A 236 2.86 24.83 22.82
CA ARG A 236 1.52 25.21 22.35
C ARG A 236 1.35 25.14 20.82
N LYS A 237 2.18 24.36 20.12
CA LYS A 237 2.08 24.07 18.68
C LYS A 237 1.11 22.92 18.44
N TYR A 238 -0.16 23.11 18.82
CA TYR A 238 -1.15 22.03 18.88
C TYR A 238 -1.42 21.34 17.54
N LYS A 239 -1.45 22.11 16.44
CA LYS A 239 -1.62 21.57 15.08
C LYS A 239 -0.43 20.68 14.65
N ASP A 240 0.80 21.12 14.92
CA ASP A 240 2.00 20.31 14.65
C ASP A 240 2.03 19.04 15.52
N ALA A 241 1.68 19.16 16.80
CA ALA A 241 1.63 18.03 17.71
C ALA A 241 0.65 16.93 17.26
N ILE A 242 -0.58 17.30 16.86
CA ILE A 242 -1.58 16.32 16.42
C ILE A 242 -1.20 15.68 15.08
N LEU A 243 -0.67 16.46 14.12
CA LEU A 243 -0.25 15.93 12.82
C LEU A 243 0.93 14.96 12.97
N ARG A 244 1.93 15.30 13.79
CA ARG A 244 3.03 14.39 14.13
C ARG A 244 2.54 13.13 14.82
N CYS A 245 1.61 13.26 15.77
CA CYS A 245 1.08 12.11 16.49
C CYS A 245 0.29 11.17 15.56
N ARG A 246 -0.49 11.72 14.62
CA ARG A 246 -1.17 10.93 13.57
C ARG A 246 -0.19 10.19 12.68
N GLU A 247 0.85 10.86 12.20
CA GLU A 247 1.87 10.23 11.35
C GLU A 247 2.62 9.13 12.12
N ALA A 248 3.04 9.40 13.36
CA ALA A 248 3.68 8.40 14.21
C ALA A 248 2.76 7.20 14.48
N ALA A 249 1.46 7.42 14.70
CA ALA A 249 0.49 6.34 14.93
C ALA A 249 0.39 5.39 13.72
N ARG A 250 0.55 5.93 12.50
CA ARG A 250 0.60 5.15 11.26
C ARG A 250 1.93 4.42 11.11
N GLN A 251 3.05 5.14 11.23
CA GLN A 251 4.39 4.60 10.99
C GLN A 251 4.80 3.49 11.97
N PHE A 252 4.31 3.54 13.21
CA PHE A 252 4.70 2.61 14.27
C PHE A 252 3.58 1.65 14.67
N ALA A 253 2.61 1.40 13.77
CA ALA A 253 1.40 0.64 14.08
C ALA A 253 1.68 -0.77 14.65
N TRP A 254 2.77 -1.41 14.21
CA TRP A 254 3.11 -2.80 14.54
C TRP A 254 4.24 -3.00 15.54
N VAL A 255 4.72 -1.93 16.18
CA VAL A 255 5.71 -2.04 17.26
C VAL A 255 5.08 -1.72 18.62
N PRO A 256 5.60 -2.25 19.75
CA PRO A 256 5.00 -2.05 21.06
C PRO A 256 4.71 -0.58 21.44
N PRO A 257 5.59 0.41 21.17
CA PRO A 257 5.29 1.82 21.42
C PRO A 257 4.10 2.37 20.62
N GLY A 258 3.71 1.73 19.51
CA GLY A 258 2.60 2.11 18.65
C GLY A 258 1.27 2.19 19.40
N GLU A 259 1.02 1.30 20.36
CA GLU A 259 -0.19 1.35 21.18
C GLU A 259 -0.24 2.62 22.04
N ARG A 260 0.89 2.98 22.65
CA ARG A 260 1.02 4.22 23.43
C ARG A 260 0.81 5.45 22.54
N ILE A 261 1.35 5.45 21.32
CA ILE A 261 1.14 6.55 20.36
C ILE A 261 -0.35 6.68 20.01
N ARG A 262 -1.03 5.58 19.69
CA ARG A 262 -2.46 5.61 19.37
C ARG A 262 -3.32 6.09 20.54
N LYS A 263 -3.01 5.64 21.76
CA LYS A 263 -3.68 6.16 22.97
C LYS A 263 -3.46 7.66 23.12
N ARG A 264 -2.23 8.13 22.93
CA ARG A 264 -1.91 9.55 22.99
C ARG A 264 -2.65 10.36 21.91
N LEU A 265 -2.73 9.83 20.70
CA LEU A 265 -3.49 10.43 19.61
C LEU A 265 -4.97 10.62 20.01
N ALA A 266 -5.61 9.57 20.54
CA ALA A 266 -6.99 9.64 21.00
C ALA A 266 -7.20 10.69 22.10
N GLU A 267 -6.25 10.83 23.04
CA GLU A 267 -6.28 11.90 24.04
C GLU A 267 -6.16 13.29 23.42
N LEU A 268 -5.27 13.48 22.45
CA LEU A 268 -5.06 14.77 21.78
C LEU A 268 -6.29 15.19 20.97
N GLU A 269 -6.95 14.26 20.27
CA GLU A 269 -8.15 14.54 19.48
C GLU A 269 -9.35 15.01 20.33
N LEU A 270 -9.35 14.70 21.63
CA LEU A 270 -10.37 15.16 22.56
C LEU A 270 -10.08 16.55 23.14
N ARG A 271 -8.86 17.08 23.00
CA ARG A 271 -8.47 18.36 23.60
C ARG A 271 -9.10 19.56 22.88
N PRO A 272 -9.78 20.48 23.59
CA PRO A 272 -10.40 21.66 22.98
C PRO A 272 -9.41 22.58 22.26
N GLU A 273 -8.16 22.67 22.72
CA GLU A 273 -7.12 23.49 22.10
C GLU A 273 -6.66 22.90 20.77
N VAL A 274 -6.58 21.56 20.69
CA VAL A 274 -6.23 20.85 19.45
C VAL A 274 -7.37 20.97 18.45
N LYS A 275 -8.63 20.79 18.88
CA LYS A 275 -9.80 20.97 18.01
C LYS A 275 -9.84 22.38 17.42
N ARG A 276 -9.70 23.40 18.27
CA ARG A 276 -9.63 24.81 17.83
C ARG A 276 -8.49 25.06 16.86
N ALA A 277 -7.29 24.52 17.14
CA ALA A 277 -6.14 24.67 16.25
C ALA A 277 -6.29 23.96 14.90
N LEU A 278 -7.13 22.92 14.80
CA LEU A 278 -7.48 22.26 13.54
C LEU A 278 -8.58 23.00 12.77
N GLU A 279 -9.46 23.72 13.47
CA GLU A 279 -10.56 24.51 12.86
C GLU A 279 -10.09 25.84 12.28
N THR A 280 -9.05 26.44 12.86
CA THR A 280 -8.29 27.51 12.21
C THR A 280 -7.45 26.92 11.08
N GLU A 281 -8.05 26.77 9.90
CA GLU A 281 -7.30 26.75 8.64
C GLU A 281 -6.95 28.18 8.21
N ASP A 282 -5.90 28.28 7.39
CA ASP A 282 -5.22 29.48 6.91
C ASP A 282 -6.13 30.64 6.45
#